data_AF-A0AAD3NPD6-F1
#
_entry.id   AF-A0AAD3NPD6-F1
#
_cell.length_a   1.000
_cell.length_b   1.000
_cell.length_c   1.000
_cell.angle_alpha   90.00
_cell.angle_beta   90.00
_cell.angle_gamma   90.00
#
_symmetry.space_group_name_H-M   'P 1'
#
loop_
_entity.id
_entity.type
_entity.pdbx_description
1 polymer ?
#
loop_
_entity_poly.entity_id
_entity_poly.type
_entity_poly.pdbx_seq_one_letter_code
_entity_poly.pdbx_strand_id
1 'polypeptide(L)' 'MGNEKQGQMIVYHLIDLLKQGYRLPAPDNCPKEIHKIMTECWSSDPKLRPTFKTLIHSVETVRD' A
#
# COMPACT_ATOMS: atom_id res chain seq x y z
N MET A 1 -25.40 -18.60 -9.04
CA MET A 1 -24.02 -19.14 -9.07
C MET A 1 -23.07 -18.40 -10.05
N GLY A 2 -23.44 -17.25 -10.65
CA GLY A 2 -22.60 -16.56 -11.65
C GLY A 2 -21.68 -15.46 -11.11
N ASN A 3 -21.96 -14.89 -9.94
CA ASN A 3 -21.25 -13.72 -9.42
C ASN A 3 -20.07 -14.08 -8.50
N GLU A 4 -20.11 -15.26 -7.86
CA GLU A 4 -19.09 -15.73 -6.94
C GLU A 4 -17.78 -16.08 -7.65
N LYS A 5 -17.86 -16.69 -8.85
CA LYS A 5 -16.68 -17.07 -9.63
C LYS A 5 -15.93 -15.84 -10.19
N GLN A 6 -16.65 -14.77 -10.54
CA GLN A 6 -16.02 -13.52 -10.99
C GLN A 6 -15.29 -12.83 -9.84
N GLY A 7 -15.89 -12.78 -8.65
CA GLY A 7 -15.23 -12.28 -7.44
C GLY A 7 -13.96 -13.05 -7.09
N GLN A 8 -13.99 -14.37 -7.22
CA GLN A 8 -12.82 -15.21 -6.96
C GLN A 8 -11.67 -14.94 -7.94
N MET A 9 -11.96 -14.73 -9.23
CA MET A 9 -10.94 -14.39 -10.24
C MET A 9 -10.29 -13.03 -10.00
N ILE A 10 -11.05 -12.02 -9.55
CA ILE A 10 -10.52 -10.69 -9.23
C ILE A 10 -9.54 -10.76 -8.05
N VAL A 11 -9.85 -11.56 -7.02
CA VAL A 11 -8.97 -11.72 -5.85
C VAL A 11 -7.66 -12.38 -6.22
N TYR A 12 -7.67 -13.44 -7.04
CA TYR A 12 -6.42 -14.07 -7.49
C TYR A 12 -5.55 -13.11 -8.30
N HIS A 13 -6.15 -12.37 -9.22
CA HIS A 13 -5.42 -11.37 -10.00
C HIS A 13 -4.81 -10.28 -9.10
N LEU A 14 -5.56 -9.80 -8.09
CA LEU A 14 -5.06 -8.83 -7.12
C LEU A 14 -3.85 -9.38 -6.34
N ILE A 15 -3.92 -10.63 -5.87
CA ILE A 15 -2.82 -11.26 -5.15
C ILE A 15 -1.57 -11.33 -6.02
N ASP A 16 -1.71 -11.70 -7.30
CA ASP A 16 -0.58 -11.80 -8.22
C ASP A 16 0.06 -10.44 -8.51
N LEU A 17 -0.75 -9.39 -8.68
CA LEU A 17 -0.25 -8.01 -8.80
C LEU A 17 0.53 -7.61 -7.56
N LEU A 18 -0.01 -7.86 -6.36
CA LEU A 18 0.66 -7.50 -5.11
C LEU A 18 1.98 -8.27 -4.91
N LYS A 19 2.04 -9.55 -5.30
CA LYS A 19 3.28 -10.36 -5.27
C LYS A 19 4.34 -9.86 -6.24
N GLN A 20 3.95 -9.34 -7.39
CA GLN A 20 4.84 -8.71 -8.37
C GLN A 20 5.31 -7.31 -7.93
N GLY A 21 4.84 -6.82 -6.79
CA GLY A 21 5.23 -5.52 -6.24
C GLY A 21 4.39 -4.35 -6.73
N TYR A 22 3.34 -4.59 -7.53
CA TYR A 22 2.42 -3.53 -7.92
C TYR A 22 1.73 -2.97 -6.68
N ARG A 23 1.70 -1.64 -6.59
CA ARG A 23 0.97 -0.86 -5.59
C ARG A 23 0.26 0.29 -6.29
N LEU A 24 -0.66 0.91 -5.57
CA LEU A 24 -1.39 2.06 -6.09
C LEU A 24 -0.39 3.21 -6.35
N PRO A 25 -0.59 3.98 -7.44
CA PRO A 25 0.18 5.19 -7.67
C PRO A 25 -0.18 6.27 -6.65
N ALA A 26 0.63 7.32 -6.59
CA ALA A 26 0.30 8.51 -5.81
C ALA A 26 -1.03 9.11 -6.28
N PRO A 27 -1.98 9.41 -5.37
CA PRO A 27 -3.16 10.19 -5.69
C PRO A 27 -2.79 11.59 -6.20
N ASP A 28 -3.72 12.23 -6.90
CA ASP A 28 -3.57 13.63 -7.33
C ASP A 28 -3.35 14.54 -6.11
N ASN A 29 -2.40 15.47 -6.25
CA ASN A 29 -1.99 16.42 -5.19
C ASN A 29 -1.44 15.76 -3.90
N CYS A 30 -1.04 14.48 -3.95
CA CYS A 30 -0.40 13.83 -2.81
C CYS A 30 1.05 14.32 -2.64
N PRO A 31 1.45 14.80 -1.44
CA PRO A 31 2.85 15.11 -1.16
C PRO A 31 3.74 13.88 -1.37
N LYS A 32 4.94 14.09 -1.92
CA LYS A 32 5.87 12.99 -2.25
C LYS A 32 6.27 12.20 -1.02
N GLU A 33 6.41 12.88 0.10
CA GLU A 33 6.77 12.35 1.41
C GLU A 33 5.66 11.43 1.95
N ILE A 34 4.39 11.82 1.79
CA ILE A 34 3.25 10.97 2.16
C ILE A 34 3.17 9.74 1.26
N HIS A 35 3.37 9.89 -0.05
CA HIS A 35 3.42 8.74 -0.95
C HIS A 35 4.56 7.78 -0.59
N LYS A 36 5.73 8.30 -0.23
CA LYS A 36 6.85 7.49 0.27
C LYS A 36 6.44 6.69 1.52
N ILE A 37 5.82 7.33 2.51
CA ILE A 37 5.31 6.65 3.72
C ILE A 37 4.31 5.54 3.35
N MET A 38 3.39 5.78 2.42
CA MET A 38 2.46 4.75 1.93
C MET A 38 3.21 3.55 1.32
N THR A 39 4.22 3.79 0.49
CA THR A 39 5.01 2.70 -0.13
C THR A 39 5.80 1.88 0.90
N GLU A 40 6.31 2.50 1.96
CA GLU A 40 6.99 1.81 3.07
C GLU A 40 6.03 0.89 3.85
N CYS A 41 4.80 1.36 4.13
CA CYS A 41 3.73 0.55 4.71
C CYS A 41 3.38 -0.68 3.86
N TRP A 42 3.55 -0.56 2.55
CA TRP A 42 3.18 -1.57 1.56
C TRP A 42 4.31 -2.55 1.22
N SER A 43 5.42 -2.55 1.97
CA SER A 43 6.52 -3.50 1.77
C SER A 43 6.03 -4.95 1.71
N SER A 44 6.54 -5.68 0.73
CA SER A 44 6.32 -7.12 0.57
C SER A 44 6.96 -7.92 1.72
N ASP A 45 8.05 -7.43 2.31
CA ASP A 45 8.60 -7.95 3.56
C ASP A 45 7.92 -7.26 4.76
N PRO A 46 7.14 -7.99 5.58
CA PRO A 46 6.49 -7.43 6.77
C PRO A 46 7.48 -6.82 7.77
N LYS A 47 8.72 -7.29 7.84
CA LYS A 47 9.74 -6.78 8.77
C LYS A 47 10.25 -5.40 8.39
N LEU A 48 10.12 -5.03 7.12
CA LEU A 48 10.51 -3.71 6.62
C LEU A 48 9.39 -2.67 6.74
N ARG A 49 8.17 -3.09 7.14
CA ARG A 49 7.07 -2.15 7.34
C ARG A 49 7.35 -1.33 8.61
N PRO A 50 7.11 0.00 8.57
CA PRO A 50 7.33 0.84 9.73
C PRO A 50 6.38 0.46 10.87
N THR A 51 6.86 0.60 12.10
CA THR A 51 5.98 0.50 13.27
C THR A 51 5.05 1.70 13.33
N PHE A 52 3.93 1.59 14.03
CA PHE A 52 3.06 2.75 14.25
C PHE A 52 3.78 3.92 14.93
N LYS A 53 4.73 3.66 15.84
CA LYS A 53 5.55 4.70 16.45
C LYS A 53 6.37 5.48 15.41
N THR A 54 7.00 4.76 14.47
CA THR A 54 7.74 5.35 13.35
C THR A 54 6.82 6.13 12.42
N LEU A 55 5.62 5.61 12.13
CA LEU A 55 4.62 6.26 11.28
C LEU A 55 4.14 7.59 11.85
N ILE A 56 3.79 7.63 13.14
CA ILE A 56 3.36 8.87 13.80
C ILE A 56 4.42 9.96 13.62
N HIS A 57 5.67 9.66 13.95
CA HIS A 57 6.77 10.61 13.83
C HIS A 57 7.00 11.09 12.39
N SER A 58 6.92 10.17 11.42
CA SER A 58 7.12 10.50 10.00
C SER A 58 6.01 11.40 9.47
N VAL A 59 4.75 11.14 9.86
CA VAL A 59 3.60 11.96 9.45
C VAL A 59 3.63 13.33 10.12
N GLU A 60 4.01 13.41 11.40
CA GLU A 60 4.18 14.68 12.11
C GLU A 60 5.25 15.56 11.44
N THR A 61 6.37 14.97 11.03
CA THR A 61 7.46 15.69 10.34
C THR A 61 7.02 16.31 9.01
N VAL A 62 6.06 15.69 8.31
CA VAL A 62 5.55 16.20 7.02
C VAL A 62 4.48 17.28 7.22
N ARG A 63 3.84 17.31 8.39
CA ARG A 63 2.79 18.29 8.70
C ARG A 63 3.36 19.67 9.05
N ASP A 64 4.59 19.71 9.58
CA ASP A 64 5.30 20.92 9.99
C ASP A 64 6.01 21.60 8.81
#